data_AF-A0A542GH33-F1
#
_entry.id   AF-A0A542GH33-F1
#
_cell.length_a   1.000
_cell.length_b   1.000
_cell.length_c   1.000
_cell.angle_alpha   90.00
_cell.angle_beta   90.00
_cell.angle_gamma   90.00
#
_symmetry.space_group_name_H-M   'P 1'
#
loop_
_entity.id
_entity.type
_entity.pdbx_description
1 polymer ?
#
loop_
_entity_poly.entity_id
_entity_poly.type
_entity_poly.pdbx_seq_one_letter_code
_entity_poly.pdbx_strand_id
1 'polypeptide(L)'
;MAENFRYDVEILHLLVSPAHAYFGRARDGAADVPTTDAEQAEVVGGKGIVGDRFFGKAAHMDAAVTLFAIESLEAIAEELGAGPFDPLLTRRNVVLRGAQLAPLLGQDFALESGGSSVTLHGGRHAQPCAWMNEVLAPGAHPAMRGRGGIRCRAVSSGLLRRGQAVLVSPVPLDPARGGDASLLRPSRLP
;
A
#
# COMPACT_ATOMS: atom_id res chain seq x y z
N MET A 1 -26.38 9.94 -8.76
CA MET A 1 -25.72 8.94 -7.89
C MET A 1 -24.42 8.57 -8.58
N ALA A 2 -23.26 8.77 -7.96
CA ALA A 2 -22.01 8.34 -8.57
C ALA A 2 -22.06 6.82 -8.71
N GLU A 3 -21.75 6.32 -9.91
CA GLU A 3 -21.68 4.88 -10.17
C GLU A 3 -20.44 4.35 -9.45
N ASN A 4 -20.63 3.37 -8.57
CA ASN A 4 -19.54 2.72 -7.86
C ASN A 4 -19.20 1.40 -8.56
N PHE A 5 -17.93 1.22 -8.89
CA PHE A 5 -17.40 0.00 -9.48
C PHE A 5 -16.92 -0.95 -8.37
N ARG A 6 -17.17 -2.25 -8.52
CA ARG A 6 -16.82 -3.27 -7.53
C ARG A 6 -15.85 -4.27 -8.16
N TYR A 7 -14.74 -4.53 -7.49
CA TYR A 7 -13.71 -5.46 -7.95
C TYR A 7 -13.45 -6.49 -6.86
N ASP A 8 -13.54 -7.77 -7.21
CA ASP A 8 -13.08 -8.84 -6.33
C ASP A 8 -11.55 -8.76 -6.22
N VAL A 9 -11.06 -8.67 -4.99
CA VAL A 9 -9.64 -8.57 -4.65
C VAL A 9 -9.33 -9.54 -3.53
N GLU A 10 -8.05 -9.78 -3.29
CA GLU A 10 -7.59 -10.55 -2.14
C GLU A 10 -6.64 -9.71 -1.30
N ILE A 11 -6.90 -9.62 0.00
CA ILE A 11 -5.97 -9.05 0.97
C ILE A 11 -4.97 -10.14 1.34
N LEU A 12 -3.78 -10.09 0.74
CA LEU A 12 -2.74 -11.08 0.94
C LEU A 12 -2.04 -10.91 2.29
N HIS A 13 -1.74 -9.66 2.67
CA HIS A 13 -1.00 -9.34 3.88
C HIS A 13 -1.54 -8.09 4.57
N LEU A 14 -1.49 -8.09 5.90
CA LEU A 14 -1.80 -6.96 6.75
C LEU A 14 -0.63 -6.68 7.70
N LEU A 15 0.31 -5.86 7.24
CA LEU A 15 1.50 -5.52 8.01
C LEU A 15 1.21 -4.42 9.04
N VAL A 16 1.42 -4.77 10.31
CA VAL A 16 1.39 -3.85 11.45
C VAL A 16 2.77 -3.79 12.08
N SER A 17 3.31 -2.58 12.22
CA SER A 17 4.68 -2.38 12.70
C SER A 17 4.74 -1.14 13.59
N PRO A 18 5.05 -1.26 14.88
CA PRO A 18 4.97 -0.14 15.84
C PRO A 18 6.04 0.94 15.63
N ALA A 19 7.14 0.59 14.94
CA ALA A 19 8.21 1.51 14.61
C ALA A 19 8.66 1.36 13.15
N HIS A 20 9.54 2.24 12.71
CA HIS A 20 10.20 2.16 11.41
C HIS A 20 11.47 1.31 11.52
N ALA A 21 11.65 0.38 10.58
CA ALA A 21 12.86 -0.44 10.47
C ALA A 21 13.93 0.21 9.58
N TYR A 22 13.53 1.08 8.64
CA TYR A 22 14.41 1.65 7.62
C TYR A 22 14.71 3.12 7.94
N PHE A 23 15.82 3.37 8.61
CA PHE A 23 16.31 4.70 8.94
C PHE A 23 17.80 4.84 8.67
N GLY A 24 18.25 6.06 8.37
CA GLY A 24 19.66 6.30 8.11
C GLY A 24 20.15 5.62 6.83
N ARG A 25 21.41 5.18 6.83
CA ARG A 25 22.03 4.55 5.67
C ARG A 25 21.81 3.05 5.72
N ALA A 26 21.52 2.46 4.57
CA ALA A 26 21.17 1.05 4.51
C ALA A 26 22.31 0.11 4.94
N ARG A 27 23.56 0.54 4.78
CA ARG A 27 24.76 -0.14 5.31
C ARG A 27 24.78 -0.30 6.84
N ASP A 28 24.00 0.51 7.57
CA ASP A 28 23.95 0.48 9.04
C ASP A 28 23.00 -0.64 9.54
N GLY A 29 22.35 -1.37 8.62
CA GLY A 29 21.43 -2.47 8.93
C GLY A 29 20.04 -1.98 9.29
N ALA A 30 19.00 -2.73 8.89
CA ALA A 30 17.64 -2.41 9.29
C ALA A 30 17.51 -2.55 10.81
N ALA A 31 16.79 -1.61 11.44
CA ALA A 31 16.47 -1.75 12.85
C ALA A 31 15.57 -2.97 13.07
N ASP A 32 15.85 -3.73 14.13
CA ASP A 32 15.00 -4.84 14.54
C ASP A 32 13.69 -4.28 15.14
N VAL A 33 12.59 -4.45 14.41
CA VAL A 33 11.27 -3.98 14.81
C VAL A 33 10.31 -5.15 14.72
N PRO A 34 9.66 -5.55 15.84
CA PRO A 34 8.72 -6.65 15.84
C PRO A 34 7.53 -6.28 14.95
N THR A 35 7.49 -6.93 13.79
CA THR A 35 6.53 -6.65 12.71
C THR A 35 5.61 -7.83 12.58
N THR A 36 4.32 -7.58 12.46
CA THR A 36 3.32 -8.63 12.36
C THR A 36 2.67 -8.59 10.99
N ASP A 37 2.65 -9.72 10.28
CA ASP A 37 1.68 -9.97 9.21
C ASP A 37 0.42 -10.56 9.86
N ALA A 38 -0.54 -9.69 10.14
CA ALA A 38 -1.68 -10.01 10.99
C ALA A 38 -2.82 -10.63 10.17
N GLU A 39 -3.61 -11.52 10.79
CA GLU A 39 -4.85 -12.03 10.18
C GLU A 39 -5.92 -10.94 10.03
N GLN A 40 -5.88 -9.94 10.92
CA GLN A 40 -6.79 -8.80 10.92
C GLN A 40 -6.09 -7.53 11.40
N ALA A 41 -6.52 -6.37 10.90
CA ALA A 41 -6.01 -5.06 11.32
C ALA A 41 -7.17 -4.10 11.58
N GLU A 42 -7.16 -3.47 12.76
CA GLU A 42 -8.14 -2.44 13.12
C GLU A 42 -7.70 -1.09 12.54
N VAL A 43 -8.60 -0.47 11.79
CA VAL A 43 -8.43 0.88 11.24
C VAL A 43 -9.34 1.82 12.02
N VAL A 44 -8.79 2.95 12.46
CA VAL A 44 -9.54 4.02 13.13
C VAL A 44 -9.54 5.26 12.25
N GLY A 45 -10.74 5.77 11.96
CA GLY A 45 -10.95 6.99 11.18
C GLY A 45 -10.14 8.16 11.72
N GLY A 46 -9.43 8.86 10.84
CA GLY A 46 -8.53 9.97 11.17
C GLY A 46 -7.23 9.58 11.88
N LYS A 47 -7.00 8.30 12.22
CA LYS A 47 -5.81 7.86 12.97
C LYS A 47 -4.96 6.82 12.24
N GLY A 48 -5.55 5.95 11.42
CA GLY A 48 -4.84 4.86 10.72
C GLY A 48 -4.97 3.51 11.43
N ILE A 49 -3.99 2.63 11.24
CA ILE A 49 -4.03 1.25 11.77
C ILE A 49 -3.53 1.20 13.22
N VAL A 50 -4.32 0.61 14.12
CA VAL A 50 -3.95 0.43 15.52
C VAL A 50 -2.65 -0.37 15.64
N GLY A 51 -1.70 0.15 16.42
CA GLY A 51 -0.39 -0.49 16.64
C GLY A 51 0.65 -0.25 15.54
N ASP A 52 0.29 0.43 14.43
CA ASP A 52 1.27 0.81 13.41
C ASP A 52 1.98 2.14 13.76
N ARG A 53 3.19 2.32 13.22
CA ARG A 53 4.12 3.42 13.48
C ARG A 53 3.51 4.81 13.27
N PHE A 54 2.52 4.92 12.39
CA PHE A 54 1.85 6.18 12.07
C PHE A 54 0.53 6.41 12.81
N PHE A 55 0.09 5.47 13.63
CA PHE A 55 -1.18 5.56 14.34
C PHE A 55 -1.28 6.84 15.19
N GLY A 56 -2.29 7.67 14.89
CA GLY A 56 -2.57 8.89 15.63
C GLY A 56 -1.49 9.98 15.56
N LYS A 57 -0.48 9.83 14.69
CA LYS A 57 0.58 10.83 14.51
C LYS A 57 0.07 11.94 13.59
N ALA A 58 -0.09 13.16 14.13
CA ALA A 58 -0.64 14.31 13.39
C ALA A 58 0.03 14.54 12.03
N ALA A 59 1.37 14.44 11.96
CA ALA A 59 2.13 14.61 10.72
C ALA A 59 1.86 13.54 9.63
N HIS A 60 1.17 12.45 9.99
CA HIS A 60 0.95 11.30 9.13
C HIS A 60 -0.52 10.92 8.97
N MET A 61 -1.47 11.69 9.52
CA MET A 61 -2.90 11.35 9.42
C MET A 61 -3.37 11.21 7.96
N ASP A 62 -2.84 12.01 7.04
CA ASP A 62 -3.15 11.94 5.59
C ASP A 62 -2.44 10.79 4.84
N ALA A 63 -1.69 9.94 5.55
CA ALA A 63 -0.87 8.86 4.98
C ALA A 63 -0.66 7.69 5.94
N ALA A 64 -1.57 7.51 6.91
CA ALA A 64 -1.41 6.56 8.01
C ALA A 64 -1.68 5.09 7.60
N VAL A 65 -2.21 4.87 6.39
CA VAL A 65 -2.42 3.54 5.80
C VAL A 65 -1.77 3.50 4.43
N THR A 66 -1.18 2.38 4.04
CA THR A 66 -0.64 2.18 2.69
C THR A 66 -1.26 0.97 2.02
N LEU A 67 -1.65 1.11 0.75
CA LEU A 67 -2.10 0.01 -0.11
C LEU A 67 -1.03 -0.26 -1.17
N PHE A 68 -0.80 -1.54 -1.45
CA PHE A 68 0.19 -2.00 -2.42
C PHE A 68 -0.36 -3.17 -3.23
N ALA A 69 -0.22 -3.11 -4.55
CA ALA A 69 -0.61 -4.19 -5.44
C ALA A 69 0.55 -5.18 -5.55
N ILE A 70 0.31 -6.46 -5.30
CA ILE A 70 1.35 -7.49 -5.38
C ILE A 70 1.90 -7.62 -6.80
N GLU A 71 1.07 -7.35 -7.81
CA GLU A 71 1.43 -7.37 -9.22
C GLU A 71 2.56 -6.38 -9.54
N SER A 72 2.61 -5.25 -8.81
CA SER A 72 3.70 -4.29 -8.92
C SER A 72 5.03 -4.89 -8.44
N LEU A 73 5.02 -5.70 -7.38
CA LEU A 73 6.22 -6.36 -6.87
C LEU A 73 6.66 -7.51 -7.77
N GLU A 74 5.71 -8.29 -8.27
CA GLU A 74 5.94 -9.41 -9.19
C GLU A 74 6.58 -8.91 -10.49
N ALA A 75 6.03 -7.85 -11.10
CA ALA A 75 6.59 -7.24 -12.31
C ALA A 75 8.03 -6.71 -12.08
N ILE A 76 8.32 -6.15 -10.90
CA ILE A 76 9.66 -5.66 -10.57
C ILE A 76 10.64 -6.80 -10.36
N ALA A 77 10.21 -7.91 -9.74
CA ALA A 77 11.05 -9.10 -9.61
C ALA A 77 11.43 -9.65 -10.99
N GLU A 78 10.47 -9.75 -11.90
CA GLU A 78 10.67 -10.19 -13.28
C GLU A 78 11.63 -9.26 -14.04
N GLU A 79 11.42 -7.94 -14.00
CA GLU A 79 12.30 -6.96 -14.66
C GLU A 79 13.76 -7.00 -14.19
N LEU A 80 13.96 -7.31 -12.91
CA LEU A 80 15.30 -7.40 -12.32
C LEU A 80 15.93 -8.79 -12.48
N GLY A 81 15.21 -9.76 -13.05
CA GLY A 81 15.64 -11.16 -13.10
C GLY A 81 15.86 -11.76 -11.71
N ALA A 82 15.14 -11.26 -10.71
CA ALA A 82 15.20 -11.73 -9.34
C ALA A 82 14.16 -12.84 -9.10
N GLY A 83 14.38 -13.63 -8.04
CA GLY A 83 13.34 -14.52 -7.52
C GLY A 83 12.17 -13.73 -6.91
N PRO A 84 11.08 -14.41 -6.52
CA PRO A 84 9.95 -13.77 -5.84
C PRO A 84 10.42 -13.00 -4.60
N PHE A 85 10.04 -11.73 -4.50
CA PHE A 85 10.34 -10.93 -3.32
C PHE A 85 9.34 -11.21 -2.20
N ASP A 86 9.81 -11.10 -0.95
CA ASP A 86 8.93 -11.03 0.21
C ASP A 86 8.18 -9.68 0.21
N PRO A 87 6.83 -9.65 0.10
CA PRO A 87 6.05 -8.43 0.09
C PRO A 87 6.19 -7.59 1.36
N LEU A 88 6.48 -8.23 2.50
CA LEU A 88 6.58 -7.57 3.81
C LEU A 88 7.81 -6.65 3.89
N LEU A 89 8.83 -6.88 3.06
CA LEU A 89 10.03 -6.04 2.98
C LEU A 89 9.74 -4.64 2.40
N THR A 90 8.62 -4.46 1.68
CA THR A 90 8.18 -3.13 1.23
C THR A 90 7.59 -2.30 2.37
N ARG A 91 7.26 -2.95 3.50
CA ARG A 91 6.66 -2.39 4.71
C ARG A 91 5.38 -1.61 4.46
N ARG A 92 4.63 -2.00 3.43
CA ARG A 92 3.29 -1.51 3.12
C ARG A 92 2.27 -2.25 3.99
N ASN A 93 1.23 -1.56 4.42
CA ASN A 93 0.29 -2.09 5.40
C ASN A 93 -0.66 -3.12 4.78
N VAL A 94 -1.27 -2.80 3.64
CA VAL A 94 -2.27 -3.66 3.00
C VAL A 94 -1.72 -4.06 1.64
N VAL A 95 -1.40 -5.35 1.47
CA VAL A 95 -0.99 -5.91 0.18
C VAL A 95 -2.19 -6.60 -0.46
N LEU A 96 -2.53 -6.16 -1.67
CA LEU A 96 -3.70 -6.61 -2.42
C LEU A 96 -3.28 -7.37 -3.68
N ARG A 97 -4.12 -8.31 -4.11
CA ARG A 97 -4.16 -8.85 -5.47
C ARG A 97 -5.45 -8.43 -6.15
N GLY A 98 -5.38 -8.18 -7.46
CA GLY A 98 -6.52 -7.88 -8.32
C GLY A 98 -6.87 -6.39 -8.41
N ALA A 99 -5.95 -5.47 -8.09
CA ALA A 99 -6.25 -4.04 -8.02
C ALA A 99 -5.22 -3.15 -8.71
N GLN A 100 -5.69 -2.26 -9.59
CA GLN A 100 -4.92 -1.12 -10.06
C GLN A 100 -5.14 0.08 -9.14
N LEU A 101 -4.11 0.47 -8.38
CA LEU A 101 -4.28 1.46 -7.30
C LEU A 101 -4.15 2.92 -7.74
N ALA A 102 -3.42 3.20 -8.83
CA ALA A 102 -3.13 4.58 -9.24
C ALA A 102 -4.38 5.44 -9.55
N PRO A 103 -5.46 4.91 -10.17
CA PRO A 103 -6.68 5.69 -10.39
C PRO A 103 -7.38 6.15 -9.10
N LEU A 104 -7.11 5.52 -7.95
CA LEU A 104 -7.70 5.88 -6.66
C LEU A 104 -7.06 7.12 -6.01
N LEU A 105 -6.05 7.71 -6.63
CA LEU A 105 -5.46 8.96 -6.16
C LEU A 105 -6.46 10.12 -6.25
N GLY A 106 -6.59 10.85 -5.16
CA GLY A 106 -7.58 11.90 -4.94
C GLY A 106 -8.99 11.38 -4.67
N GLN A 107 -9.21 10.06 -4.60
CA GLN A 107 -10.55 9.46 -4.48
C GLN A 107 -10.79 8.86 -3.09
N ASP A 108 -12.05 8.93 -2.64
CA ASP A 108 -12.55 8.13 -1.52
C ASP A 108 -13.07 6.80 -2.07
N PHE A 109 -12.56 5.69 -1.54
CA PHE A 109 -12.92 4.33 -1.93
C PHE A 109 -13.07 3.46 -0.69
N ALA A 110 -13.70 2.29 -0.82
CA ALA A 110 -13.88 1.38 0.30
C ALA A 110 -13.27 0.02 0.03
N LEU A 111 -12.73 -0.60 1.07
CA LEU A 111 -12.30 -1.99 1.08
C LEU A 111 -13.22 -2.76 2.02
N GLU A 112 -14.00 -3.67 1.46
CA GLU A 112 -14.92 -4.55 2.17
C GLU A 112 -14.24 -5.90 2.40
N SER A 113 -14.13 -6.35 3.66
CA SER A 113 -13.55 -7.65 3.99
C SER A 113 -14.13 -8.18 5.29
N GLY A 114 -14.37 -9.49 5.39
CA GLY A 114 -14.77 -10.11 6.65
C GLY A 114 -16.06 -9.56 7.28
N GLY A 115 -17.00 -9.06 6.47
CA GLY A 115 -18.23 -8.42 6.93
C GLY A 115 -18.08 -6.98 7.44
N SER A 116 -16.90 -6.37 7.31
CA SER A 116 -16.63 -4.97 7.63
C SER A 116 -16.28 -4.18 6.36
N SER A 117 -16.41 -2.85 6.42
CA SER A 117 -16.04 -1.94 5.34
C SER A 117 -15.24 -0.78 5.90
N VAL A 118 -14.09 -0.51 5.29
CA VAL A 118 -13.21 0.61 5.65
C VAL A 118 -13.11 1.55 4.47
N THR A 119 -13.49 2.81 4.66
CA THR A 119 -13.33 3.88 3.70
C THR A 119 -11.96 4.52 3.86
N LEU A 120 -11.26 4.66 2.74
CA LEU A 120 -9.94 5.26 2.63
C LEU A 120 -9.97 6.37 1.58
N HIS A 121 -9.19 7.42 1.83
CA HIS A 121 -8.91 8.45 0.83
C HIS A 121 -7.52 8.21 0.25
N GLY A 122 -7.41 7.97 -1.06
CA GLY A 122 -6.13 7.81 -1.74
C GLY A 122 -5.40 9.14 -1.89
N GLY A 123 -4.41 9.45 -1.06
CA GLY A 123 -3.78 10.78 -1.05
C GLY A 123 -2.69 10.95 -2.11
N ARG A 124 -1.63 10.13 -2.03
CA ARG A 124 -0.44 10.28 -2.90
C ARG A 124 0.27 8.95 -3.10
N HIS A 125 1.14 8.87 -4.09
CA HIS A 125 2.01 7.71 -4.27
C HIS A 125 2.86 7.41 -3.02
N ALA A 126 2.97 6.13 -2.69
CA ALA A 126 3.89 5.64 -1.68
C ALA A 126 5.28 5.45 -2.31
N GLN A 127 5.99 6.57 -2.45
CA GLN A 127 7.32 6.62 -3.06
C GLN A 127 8.29 5.64 -2.37
N PRO A 128 9.06 4.86 -3.14
CA PRO A 128 10.09 3.98 -2.59
C PRO A 128 11.27 4.80 -2.04
N CYS A 129 12.05 4.20 -1.14
CA CYS A 129 13.30 4.77 -0.65
C CYS A 129 14.49 3.91 -1.09
N ALA A 130 15.70 4.43 -0.92
CA ALA A 130 16.92 3.74 -1.33
C ALA A 130 17.11 2.35 -0.69
N TRP A 131 16.51 2.10 0.47
CA TRP A 131 16.52 0.80 1.13
C TRP A 131 16.00 -0.34 0.26
N MET A 132 15.13 -0.07 -0.73
CA MET A 132 14.63 -1.12 -1.63
C MET A 132 15.75 -1.83 -2.39
N ASN A 133 16.84 -1.12 -2.69
CA ASN A 133 18.01 -1.76 -3.31
C ASN A 133 18.68 -2.80 -2.41
N GLU A 134 18.69 -2.57 -1.09
CA GLU A 134 19.32 -3.50 -0.15
C GLU A 134 18.40 -4.63 0.29
N VAL A 135 17.11 -4.33 0.50
CA VAL A 135 16.18 -5.32 1.08
C VAL A 135 15.48 -6.16 0.02
N LEU A 136 15.39 -5.70 -1.23
CA LEU A 136 14.81 -6.49 -2.32
C LEU A 136 15.91 -6.99 -3.27
N ALA A 137 16.48 -6.08 -4.05
CA ALA A 137 17.56 -6.36 -4.99
C ALA A 137 18.17 -5.06 -5.53
N PRO A 138 19.44 -5.05 -5.96
CA PRO A 138 20.02 -3.93 -6.69
C PRO A 138 19.13 -3.53 -7.89
N GLY A 139 18.74 -2.26 -7.95
CA GLY A 139 17.84 -1.74 -9.00
C GLY A 139 16.35 -1.68 -8.60
N ALA A 140 15.96 -2.25 -7.46
CA ALA A 140 14.57 -2.19 -7.00
C ALA A 140 14.08 -0.77 -6.69
N HIS A 141 14.93 0.11 -6.14
CA HIS A 141 14.54 1.50 -5.86
C HIS A 141 14.08 2.26 -7.11
N PRO A 142 14.84 2.33 -8.22
CA PRO A 142 14.35 2.95 -9.45
C PRO A 142 13.19 2.19 -10.09
N ALA A 143 13.19 0.85 -10.05
CA ALA A 143 12.11 0.05 -10.64
C ALA A 143 10.75 0.28 -9.95
N MET A 144 10.74 0.50 -8.62
CA MET A 144 9.52 0.77 -7.85
C MET A 144 8.91 2.16 -8.07
N ARG A 145 9.54 3.05 -8.83
CA ARG A 145 8.98 4.38 -9.09
C ARG A 145 7.68 4.26 -9.89
N GLY A 146 6.62 4.89 -9.39
CA GLY A 146 5.27 4.75 -9.97
C GLY A 146 4.59 3.42 -9.65
N ARG A 147 5.24 2.51 -8.91
CA ARG A 147 4.73 1.17 -8.56
C ARG A 147 4.67 0.92 -7.06
N GLY A 148 5.16 1.84 -6.22
CA GLY A 148 5.23 1.64 -4.77
C GLY A 148 3.91 1.63 -4.01
N GLY A 149 2.75 1.67 -4.70
CA GLY A 149 1.42 1.75 -4.11
C GLY A 149 0.98 3.18 -3.77
N ILE A 150 -0.04 3.31 -2.92
CA ILE A 150 -0.63 4.60 -2.51
C ILE A 150 -0.65 4.74 -0.98
N ARG A 151 -0.48 5.97 -0.51
CA ARG A 151 -0.69 6.35 0.89
C ARG A 151 -2.09 6.91 1.04
N CYS A 152 -2.77 6.47 2.09
CA CYS A 152 -4.17 6.75 2.33
C CYS A 152 -4.39 7.37 3.70
N ARG A 153 -5.41 8.22 3.77
CA ARG A 153 -6.04 8.63 5.04
C ARG A 153 -7.16 7.64 5.36
N ALA A 154 -7.24 7.21 6.62
CA ALA A 154 -8.40 6.46 7.11
C ALA A 154 -9.59 7.41 7.26
N VAL A 155 -10.66 7.20 6.49
CA VAL A 155 -11.88 8.04 6.54
C VAL A 155 -12.86 7.49 7.56
N SER A 156 -13.09 6.17 7.55
CA SER A 156 -13.93 5.48 8.53
C SER A 156 -13.11 4.53 9.41
N SER A 157 -13.74 4.08 10.49
CA SER A 157 -13.22 2.99 11.33
C SER A 157 -13.81 1.65 10.89
N GLY A 158 -13.04 0.58 11.07
CA GLY A 158 -13.48 -0.77 10.77
C GLY A 158 -12.34 -1.78 10.90
N LEU A 159 -12.60 -3.02 10.47
CA LEU A 159 -11.64 -4.10 10.54
C LEU A 159 -11.32 -4.61 9.13
N LEU A 160 -10.04 -4.71 8.79
CA LEU A 160 -9.60 -5.43 7.61
C LEU A 160 -9.24 -6.86 8.00
N ARG A 161 -9.60 -7.85 7.17
CA ARG A 161 -9.22 -9.26 7.34
C ARG A 161 -8.50 -9.76 6.09
N ARG A 162 -7.50 -10.62 6.25
CA ARG A 162 -6.86 -11.32 5.12
C ARG A 162 -7.86 -12.19 4.36
N GLY A 163 -7.56 -12.46 3.09
CA GLY A 163 -8.37 -13.27 2.19
C GLY A 163 -9.29 -12.46 1.28
N GLN A 164 -10.39 -13.08 0.85
CA GLN A 164 -11.32 -12.49 -0.11
C GLN A 164 -11.91 -11.16 0.38
N ALA A 165 -11.89 -10.17 -0.50
CA ALA A 165 -12.37 -8.83 -0.24
C ALA A 165 -12.98 -8.21 -1.51
N VAL A 166 -13.67 -7.08 -1.35
CA VAL A 166 -14.19 -6.28 -2.46
C VAL A 166 -13.66 -4.87 -2.35
N LEU A 167 -13.04 -4.39 -3.43
CA LEU A 167 -12.63 -3.01 -3.60
C LEU A 167 -13.76 -2.24 -4.30
N VAL A 168 -14.34 -1.26 -3.61
CA VAL A 168 -15.39 -0.38 -4.14
C VAL A 168 -14.76 0.94 -4.53
N SER A 169 -14.71 1.21 -5.84
CA SER A 169 -14.05 2.36 -6.43
C SER A 169 -15.05 3.34 -7.06
N PRO A 170 -14.87 4.66 -6.91
CA PRO A 170 -15.68 5.66 -7.62
C PRO A 170 -15.26 5.85 -9.08
N VAL A 171 -14.17 5.19 -9.51
CA VAL A 171 -13.63 5.26 -10.87
C VAL A 171 -13.36 3.86 -11.41
N PRO A 172 -13.41 3.64 -12.73
CA PRO A 172 -13.06 2.35 -13.31
C PRO A 172 -11.59 2.02 -13.04
N LEU A 173 -11.31 0.76 -12.71
CA LEU A 173 -9.99 0.18 -12.51
C LEU A 173 -9.79 -0.93 -13.52
N ASP A 174 -8.54 -1.20 -13.88
CA ASP A 174 -8.16 -2.33 -14.71
C ASP A 174 -7.22 -3.26 -13.94
N PRO A 175 -7.73 -4.34 -13.30
CA PRO A 175 -6.91 -5.28 -12.54
C PRO A 175 -5.71 -5.84 -13.29
N ALA A 176 -5.79 -5.99 -14.62
CA ALA A 176 -4.68 -6.49 -15.44
C ALA A 176 -3.48 -5.53 -15.46
N ARG A 177 -3.69 -4.27 -15.05
CA ARG A 177 -2.69 -3.20 -15.00
C ARG A 177 -2.18 -2.92 -13.58
N GLY A 178 -2.42 -3.83 -12.63
CA GLY A 178 -1.93 -3.70 -11.25
C GLY A 178 -0.41 -3.60 -11.12
N GLY A 179 0.32 -4.16 -12.10
CA GLY A 179 1.78 -4.10 -12.18
C GLY A 179 2.35 -2.88 -12.91
N ASP A 180 1.52 -2.11 -13.61
CA ASP A 180 1.97 -0.98 -14.42
C ASP A 180 2.52 0.15 -13.56
N ALA A 181 3.65 0.72 -13.99
CA ALA A 181 4.10 1.99 -13.43
C ALA A 181 3.13 3.10 -13.80
N SER A 182 2.52 3.73 -12.79
CA SER A 182 1.82 4.98 -13.01
C SER A 182 2.87 6.04 -13.36
N LEU A 183 2.86 6.54 -14.58
CA LEU A 183 3.65 7.70 -14.94
C LEU A 183 3.26 8.83 -13.99
N LEU A 184 4.21 9.32 -13.19
CA LEU A 184 4.07 10.63 -12.55
C LEU A 184 3.93 11.60 -13.71
N ARG A 185 2.70 11.98 -14.08
CA ARG A 185 2.52 13.12 -14.98
C ARG A 185 3.29 14.25 -14.30
N PRO A 186 4.28 14.86 -14.97
CA PRO A 186 4.90 16.06 -14.42
C PRO A 186 3.73 16.97 -14.06
N SER A 187 3.62 17.35 -12.78
CA SER A 187 2.72 18.43 -12.42
C SER A 187 3.21 19.59 -13.27
N ARG A 188 2.51 19.91 -14.36
CA ARG A 188 2.64 21.22 -14.97
C ARG A 188 2.12 22.16 -13.88
N LEU A 189 3.02 22.60 -13.02
CA LEU A 189 2.83 23.82 -12.28
C LEU A 189 2.66 24.92 -13.34
N PRO A 190 1.63 25.77 -13.25
CA PRO A 190 1.56 26.97 -14.05
C PRO A 190 2.76 27.89 -13.79
#